data_AF-A0A1J8QJ03-F1
#
_entry.id   AF-A0A1J8QJ03-F1
#
_cell.length_a   1.000
_cell.length_b   1.000
_cell.length_c   1.000
_cell.angle_alpha   90.00
_cell.angle_beta   90.00
_cell.angle_gamma   90.00
#
_symmetry.space_group_name_H-M   'P 1'
#
loop_
_entity.id
_entity.type
_entity.pdbx_description
1 polymer ?
#
loop_
_entity_poly.entity_id
_entity_poly.type
_entity_poly.pdbx_seq_one_letter_code
_entity_poly.pdbx_strand_id
1 'polypeptide(L)'
;MRQRFEEYIFGLQEEIIISFERLDPNAPAFKRDSWVQAQGWKGVSGIFSAPLPGDASPAPQTVLEKAGVNVSVVHGILPPPVIKEMREDHSSIPYDTRTSLPFFSAGISLVVHPRNPHAPTVHADYYYFEITEEAAEGEETDKAVAWWFGGGSDLVPSYIYEEDARHFHT
;
A
#
# COMPACT_ATOMS: atom_id res chain seq x y z
N MET A 1 -13.54 7.19 9.73
CA MET A 1 -12.99 6.87 8.39
C MET A 1 -11.96 5.75 8.46
N ARG A 2 -11.00 5.80 9.39
CA ARG A 2 -9.98 4.75 9.69
C ARG A 2 -10.44 3.31 9.42
N GLN A 3 -11.44 2.84 10.18
CA GLN A 3 -11.94 1.46 10.08
C GLN A 3 -12.45 1.11 8.68
N ARG A 4 -13.22 2.00 8.04
CA ARG A 4 -13.75 1.76 6.69
C ARG A 4 -12.63 1.64 5.65
N PHE A 5 -11.59 2.47 5.77
CA PHE A 5 -10.46 2.41 4.83
C PHE A 5 -9.60 1.17 5.08
N GLU A 6 -9.37 0.81 6.35
CA GLU A 6 -8.67 -0.41 6.72
C GLU A 6 -9.37 -1.66 6.16
N GLU A 7 -10.67 -1.80 6.40
CA GLU A 7 -11.47 -2.92 5.86
C GLU A 7 -11.39 -2.97 4.33
N TYR A 8 -11.46 -1.81 3.67
CA TYR A 8 -11.36 -1.69 2.22
C TYR A 8 -10.02 -2.18 1.67
N ILE A 9 -8.89 -1.71 2.20
CA ILE A 9 -7.56 -2.06 1.66
C ILE A 9 -7.21 -3.54 1.88
N PHE A 10 -7.65 -4.15 2.99
CA PHE A 10 -7.50 -5.59 3.20
C PHE A 10 -8.33 -6.41 2.21
N GLY A 11 -9.57 -6.00 1.95
CA GLY A 11 -10.41 -6.63 0.93
C GLY A 11 -9.82 -6.48 -0.48
N LEU A 12 -9.34 -5.28 -0.81
CA LEU A 12 -8.74 -4.97 -2.11
C LEU A 12 -7.45 -5.77 -2.35
N GLN A 13 -6.59 -5.92 -1.34
CA GLN A 13 -5.40 -6.77 -1.46
C GLN A 13 -5.78 -8.19 -1.86
N GLU A 14 -6.75 -8.79 -1.18
CA GLU A 14 -7.16 -10.17 -1.47
C GLU A 14 -7.79 -10.27 -2.86
N GLU A 15 -8.60 -9.30 -3.28
CA GLU A 15 -9.16 -9.25 -4.63
C GLU A 15 -8.07 -9.20 -5.71
N ILE A 16 -7.06 -8.35 -5.52
CA ILE A 16 -5.92 -8.23 -6.45
C ILE A 16 -5.14 -9.55 -6.52
N ILE A 17 -4.80 -10.13 -5.36
CA ILE A 17 -4.04 -11.39 -5.31
C ILE A 17 -4.83 -12.52 -5.97
N ILE A 18 -6.12 -12.68 -5.65
CA ILE A 18 -6.99 -13.69 -6.28
C ILE A 18 -7.05 -13.49 -7.79
N SER A 19 -7.06 -12.23 -8.27
CA SER A 19 -7.06 -11.94 -9.71
C SER A 19 -5.77 -12.41 -10.38
N PHE A 20 -4.61 -12.24 -9.75
CA PHE A 20 -3.34 -12.81 -10.25
C PHE A 20 -3.32 -14.34 -10.20
N GLU A 21 -3.80 -14.95 -9.12
CA GLU A 21 -3.87 -16.42 -8.99
C GLU A 21 -4.83 -17.04 -10.02
N ARG A 22 -5.89 -16.32 -10.41
CA ARG A 22 -6.79 -16.72 -11.51
C ARG A 22 -6.17 -16.56 -12.90
N LEU A 23 -5.32 -15.54 -13.08
CA LEU A 23 -4.63 -15.27 -14.34
C LEU A 23 -3.64 -16.39 -14.67
N ASP A 24 -3.01 -16.98 -13.65
CA ASP A 24 -2.07 -18.09 -13.80
C ASP A 24 -2.34 -19.25 -12.81
N PRO A 25 -3.35 -20.10 -13.10
CA PRO A 25 -3.75 -21.18 -12.19
C PRO A 25 -2.70 -22.26 -11.95
N ASN A 26 -1.65 -22.31 -12.79
CA ASN A 26 -0.58 -23.31 -12.69
C ASN A 26 0.64 -22.77 -11.93
N ALA A 27 0.69 -21.45 -11.64
CA ALA A 27 1.72 -20.86 -10.82
C ALA A 27 1.53 -21.19 -9.33
N PRO A 28 2.60 -21.13 -8.53
CA PRO A 28 2.46 -21.14 -7.07
C PRO A 28 1.56 -20.01 -6.59
N ALA A 29 0.78 -20.27 -5.53
CA ALA A 29 -0.01 -19.22 -4.89
C ALA A 29 0.87 -18.11 -4.29
N PHE A 30 0.29 -16.93 -4.11
CA PHE A 30 0.95 -15.85 -3.37
C PHE A 30 1.14 -16.25 -1.91
N LYS A 31 2.34 -16.02 -1.38
CA LYS A 31 2.60 -16.14 0.05
C LYS A 31 2.02 -14.93 0.77
N ARG A 32 1.13 -15.18 1.73
CA ARG A 32 0.50 -14.16 2.57
C ARG A 32 1.10 -14.24 3.97
N ASP A 33 1.87 -13.23 4.35
CA ASP A 33 2.53 -13.14 5.65
C ASP A 33 1.94 -11.98 6.46
N SER A 34 1.13 -12.31 7.47
CA SER A 34 0.60 -11.33 8.43
C SER A 34 1.64 -11.01 9.50
N TRP A 35 1.73 -9.74 9.89
CA TRP A 35 2.62 -9.31 10.96
C TRP A 35 1.96 -8.27 11.85
N VAL A 36 2.40 -8.25 13.11
CA VAL A 36 2.04 -7.25 14.13
C VAL A 36 3.30 -6.91 14.90
N GLN A 37 3.56 -5.62 15.11
CA GLN A 37 4.69 -5.13 15.90
C GLN A 37 4.25 -4.75 17.31
N ALA A 38 5.20 -4.66 18.24
CA ALA A 38 4.94 -4.34 19.64
C ALA A 38 4.22 -2.99 19.83
N GLN A 39 4.42 -2.06 18.90
CA GLN A 39 3.82 -0.73 18.88
C GLN A 39 2.37 -0.73 18.35
N GLY A 40 1.80 -1.90 18.01
CA GLY A 40 0.43 -2.04 17.49
C GLY A 40 0.31 -1.94 15.96
N TRP A 41 1.40 -1.64 15.27
CA TRP A 41 1.42 -1.64 13.81
C TRP A 41 1.15 -3.03 13.27
N LYS A 42 0.41 -3.11 12.19
CA LYS A 42 0.05 -4.38 11.58
C LYS A 42 0.02 -4.28 10.07
N GLY A 43 0.10 -5.43 9.41
CA GLY A 43 0.00 -5.51 7.97
C GLY A 43 -0.01 -6.94 7.48
N VAL A 44 -0.21 -7.06 6.17
CA VAL A 44 -0.14 -8.33 5.45
C VAL A 44 0.70 -8.09 4.20
N SER A 45 1.74 -8.89 4.04
CA SER A 45 2.56 -8.91 2.83
C SER A 45 2.10 -10.04 1.92
N GLY A 46 1.63 -9.72 0.72
CA GLY A 46 1.28 -10.68 -0.32
C GLY A 46 2.38 -10.74 -1.37
N ILE A 47 3.19 -11.80 -1.35
CA ILE A 47 4.39 -11.91 -2.21
C ILE A 47 4.29 -13.10 -3.14
N PHE A 48 4.55 -12.86 -4.42
CA PHE A 48 4.81 -13.88 -5.42
C PHE A 48 6.25 -13.79 -5.91
N SER A 49 6.87 -14.94 -6.13
CA SER A 49 8.19 -15.03 -6.78
C SER A 49 8.21 -16.29 -7.63
N ALA A 50 8.55 -16.13 -8.91
CA ALA A 50 8.64 -17.25 -9.84
C ALA A 50 9.66 -18.28 -9.33
N PRO A 51 9.38 -19.58 -9.47
CA PRO A 51 10.35 -20.61 -9.12
C PRO A 51 11.65 -20.47 -9.93
N LEU A 52 12.79 -20.62 -9.24
CA LEU A 52 14.08 -20.66 -9.92
C LEU A 52 14.20 -21.94 -10.76
N PRO A 53 14.90 -21.90 -11.91
CA PRO A 53 15.27 -23.11 -12.64
C PRO A 53 16.07 -24.04 -11.72
N GLY A 54 15.60 -25.27 -11.54
CA GLY A 54 16.37 -26.33 -10.88
C GLY A 54 17.21 -27.13 -11.87
N ASP A 55 17.98 -28.09 -11.36
CA ASP A 55 18.89 -28.95 -12.16
C ASP A 55 18.15 -29.94 -13.10
N ALA A 56 16.84 -30.12 -12.96
CA ALA A 56 16.03 -30.99 -13.81
C ALA A 56 14.81 -30.26 -14.39
N SER A 57 14.84 -30.01 -15.70
CA SER A 57 13.77 -29.44 -16.54
C SER A 57 13.41 -27.97 -16.29
N PRO A 58 12.93 -27.23 -17.32
CA PRO A 58 12.84 -25.77 -17.26
C PRO A 58 11.88 -25.31 -16.17
N ALA A 59 12.20 -24.17 -15.56
CA ALA A 59 11.32 -23.51 -14.59
C ALA A 59 9.90 -23.34 -15.18
N PRO A 60 8.84 -23.53 -14.37
CA PRO A 60 7.48 -23.29 -14.82
C PRO A 60 7.35 -21.88 -15.39
N GLN A 61 6.78 -21.78 -16.58
CA GLN A 61 6.53 -20.48 -17.20
C GLN A 61 5.32 -19.85 -16.51
N THR A 62 5.61 -18.86 -15.69
CA THR A 62 4.61 -18.09 -14.95
C THR A 62 4.40 -16.74 -15.62
N VAL A 63 3.20 -16.18 -15.49
CA VAL A 63 2.85 -14.86 -16.05
C VAL A 63 3.66 -13.75 -15.38
N LEU A 64 3.86 -13.88 -14.07
CA LEU A 64 4.61 -12.93 -13.24
C LEU A 64 6.04 -13.46 -12.99
N GLU A 65 7.02 -12.56 -12.99
CA GLU A 65 8.36 -12.85 -12.48
C GLU A 65 8.36 -12.69 -10.95
N LYS A 66 7.82 -11.57 -10.48
CA LYS A 66 7.75 -11.20 -9.06
C LYS A 66 6.62 -10.20 -8.84
N ALA A 67 5.92 -10.32 -7.73
CA ALA A 67 4.91 -9.33 -7.34
C ALA A 67 4.87 -9.16 -5.82
N GLY A 68 4.59 -7.95 -5.38
CA GLY A 68 4.25 -7.63 -4.01
C GLY A 68 2.97 -6.82 -3.97
N VAL A 69 2.04 -7.20 -3.10
CA VAL A 69 0.82 -6.46 -2.78
C VAL A 69 0.77 -6.40 -1.25
N ASN A 70 1.04 -5.25 -0.68
CA ASN A 70 1.24 -5.08 0.76
C ASN A 70 0.18 -4.15 1.33
N VAL A 71 -0.30 -4.49 2.52
CA VAL A 71 -1.17 -3.62 3.32
C VAL A 71 -0.46 -3.32 4.63
N SER A 72 -0.52 -2.07 5.06
CA SER A 72 0.00 -1.63 6.35
C SER A 72 -0.98 -0.69 7.04
N VAL A 73 -1.04 -0.82 8.36
CA VAL A 73 -1.79 0.05 9.28
C VAL A 73 -0.84 0.42 10.41
N VAL A 74 -0.54 1.70 10.51
CA VAL A 74 0.42 2.26 11.47
C VAL A 74 -0.23 3.42 12.22
N HIS A 75 0.17 3.56 13.47
CA HIS A 75 -0.25 4.66 14.32
C HIS A 75 0.90 5.05 15.25
N GLY A 76 0.95 6.31 15.64
CA GLY A 76 2.05 6.77 16.48
C GLY A 76 1.93 8.23 16.80
N ILE A 77 3.05 8.83 17.16
CA ILE A 77 3.14 10.22 17.57
C ILE A 77 4.08 10.95 16.59
N LEU A 78 3.57 12.00 15.95
CA LEU A 78 4.36 12.88 15.10
C LEU A 78 5.18 13.85 15.99
N PRO A 79 6.52 13.86 15.87
CA PRO A 79 7.33 14.81 16.61
C PRO A 79 7.24 16.23 15.99
N PRO A 80 7.47 17.30 16.76
CA PRO A 80 7.33 18.68 16.27
C PRO A 80 8.09 19.01 14.97
N PRO A 81 9.33 18.52 14.73
CA PRO A 81 10.02 18.76 13.46
C PRO A 81 9.26 18.22 12.25
N VAL A 82 8.64 17.04 12.37
CA VAL A 82 7.87 16.41 11.29
C VAL A 82 6.57 17.18 11.05
N ILE A 83 5.88 17.60 12.12
CA ILE A 83 4.68 18.44 11.99
C ILE A 83 5.00 19.74 11.26
N LYS A 84 6.17 20.35 11.55
CA LYS A 84 6.61 21.58 10.87
C LYS A 84 6.79 21.37 9.36
N GLU A 85 7.42 20.27 8.96
CA GLU A 85 7.61 19.92 7.53
C GLU A 85 6.27 19.66 6.84
N MET A 86 5.39 18.87 7.46
CA MET A 86 4.07 18.55 6.89
C MET A 86 3.20 19.78 6.67
N ARG A 87 3.40 20.86 7.44
CA ARG A 87 2.66 22.12 7.28
C ARG A 87 2.98 22.90 6.00
N GLU A 88 4.10 22.59 5.32
CA GLU A 88 4.41 23.19 4.03
C GLU A 88 3.30 22.89 3.01
N ASP A 89 2.77 21.66 3.03
CA ASP A 89 1.67 21.20 2.18
C ASP A 89 0.30 21.18 2.90
N HIS A 90 0.29 21.21 4.23
CA HIS A 90 -0.93 21.11 5.05
C HIS A 90 -1.00 22.19 6.14
N SER A 91 -1.18 23.45 5.72
CA SER A 91 -1.15 24.63 6.59
C SER A 91 -2.13 24.62 7.78
N SER A 92 -3.21 23.83 7.69
CA SER A 92 -4.24 23.69 8.73
C SER A 92 -3.83 22.84 9.93
N ILE A 93 -2.73 22.09 9.86
CA ILE A 93 -2.25 21.28 11.00
C ILE A 93 -1.84 22.23 12.14
N PRO A 94 -2.36 22.04 13.37
CA PRO A 94 -1.94 22.78 14.55
C PRO A 94 -0.44 22.58 14.82
N TYR A 95 0.26 23.64 15.21
CA TYR A 95 1.69 23.53 15.48
C TYR A 95 2.17 24.53 16.51
N ASP A 96 2.88 23.98 17.50
CA ASP A 96 3.84 24.68 18.32
C ASP A 96 5.13 23.83 18.44
N THR A 97 6.19 24.40 19.00
CA THR A 97 7.51 23.75 19.07
C THR A 97 7.63 22.63 20.10
N ARG A 98 6.57 22.35 20.87
CA ARG A 98 6.55 21.41 22.00
C ARG A 98 5.50 20.32 21.85
N THR A 99 4.48 20.54 21.03
CA THR A 99 3.35 19.62 20.89
C THR A 99 3.65 18.54 19.87
N SER A 100 3.53 17.30 20.32
CA SER A 100 3.48 16.13 19.45
C SER A 100 2.02 15.75 19.21
N LEU A 101 1.70 15.26 18.01
CA LEU A 101 0.32 14.93 17.65
C LEU A 101 0.20 13.45 17.29
N PRO A 102 -0.81 12.73 17.83
CA PRO A 102 -1.13 11.39 17.37
C PRO A 102 -1.46 11.36 15.87
N PHE A 103 -1.05 10.30 15.19
CA PHE A 103 -1.41 10.05 13.80
C PHE A 103 -1.82 8.61 13.57
N PHE A 104 -2.59 8.42 12.50
CA PHE A 104 -2.97 7.16 11.90
C PHE A 104 -2.62 7.20 10.41
N SER A 105 -2.04 6.12 9.90
CA SER A 105 -1.85 5.91 8.47
C SER A 105 -2.20 4.47 8.13
N ALA A 106 -2.95 4.28 7.07
CA ALA A 106 -3.20 2.97 6.49
C ALA A 106 -3.06 3.07 4.99
N GLY A 107 -2.56 2.02 4.35
CA GLY A 107 -2.36 2.03 2.90
C GLY A 107 -2.13 0.66 2.31
N ILE A 108 -2.40 0.56 1.01
CA ILE A 108 -2.05 -0.54 0.14
C ILE A 108 -1.00 -0.07 -0.86
N SER A 109 0.03 -0.89 -1.06
CA SER A 109 1.04 -0.66 -2.09
C SER A 109 1.31 -1.93 -2.87
N LEU A 110 1.56 -1.80 -4.17
CA LEU A 110 1.91 -2.91 -5.02
C LEU A 110 2.99 -2.56 -6.03
N VAL A 111 3.81 -3.56 -6.34
CA VAL A 111 4.71 -3.57 -7.48
C VAL A 111 4.62 -4.93 -8.12
N VAL A 112 4.34 -4.97 -9.41
CA VAL A 112 4.11 -6.21 -10.15
C VAL A 112 5.00 -6.21 -11.38
N HIS A 113 5.86 -7.23 -11.47
CA HIS A 113 6.76 -7.44 -12.60
C HIS A 113 6.29 -8.67 -13.40
N PRO A 114 5.69 -8.48 -14.57
CA PRO A 114 5.43 -9.57 -15.50
C PRO A 114 6.74 -10.20 -15.98
N ARG A 115 6.67 -11.50 -16.33
CA ARG A 115 7.80 -12.22 -16.93
C ARG A 115 7.98 -11.89 -18.41
N ASN A 116 6.87 -11.64 -19.11
CA ASN A 116 6.90 -11.27 -20.52
C ASN A 116 7.26 -9.77 -20.66
N PRO A 117 8.34 -9.40 -21.38
CA PRO A 117 8.73 -7.99 -21.53
C PRO A 117 7.72 -7.14 -22.30
N HIS A 118 6.77 -7.75 -22.99
CA HIS A 118 5.67 -7.05 -23.65
C HIS A 118 4.52 -6.69 -22.68
N ALA A 119 4.49 -7.28 -21.48
CA ALA A 119 3.58 -6.88 -20.42
C ALA A 119 4.29 -5.87 -19.49
N PRO A 120 3.67 -4.70 -19.21
CA PRO A 120 4.31 -3.65 -18.43
C PRO A 120 4.40 -3.96 -16.94
N THR A 121 5.42 -3.45 -16.27
CA THR A 121 5.42 -3.36 -14.81
C THR A 121 4.36 -2.36 -14.38
N VAL A 122 3.66 -2.63 -13.27
CA VAL A 122 2.73 -1.68 -12.66
C VAL A 122 3.12 -1.44 -11.21
N HIS A 123 3.03 -0.18 -10.80
CA HIS A 123 3.09 0.24 -9.41
C HIS A 123 1.80 0.96 -9.05
N ALA A 124 1.34 0.76 -7.82
CA ALA A 124 0.27 1.56 -7.25
C ALA A 124 0.48 1.70 -5.75
N ASP A 125 0.09 2.85 -5.23
CA ASP A 125 0.11 3.14 -3.79
C ASP A 125 -1.14 3.95 -3.49
N TYR A 126 -1.92 3.56 -2.48
CA TYR A 126 -3.10 4.29 -2.02
C TYR A 126 -3.15 4.25 -0.51
N TYR A 127 -3.21 5.42 0.10
CA TYR A 127 -3.18 5.55 1.55
C TYR A 127 -4.14 6.63 2.05
N TYR A 128 -4.49 6.49 3.32
CA TYR A 128 -5.22 7.46 4.10
C TYR A 128 -4.39 7.82 5.31
N PHE A 129 -4.25 9.12 5.55
CA PHE A 129 -3.52 9.66 6.68
C PHE A 129 -4.42 10.59 7.48
N GLU A 130 -4.36 10.49 8.81
CA GLU A 130 -5.09 11.37 9.73
C GLU A 130 -4.23 11.71 10.94
N ILE A 131 -4.24 12.99 11.31
CA ILE A 131 -3.67 13.53 12.53
C ILE A 131 -4.81 13.86 13.48
N THR A 132 -4.67 13.48 14.74
CA THR A 132 -5.61 13.84 15.80
C THR A 132 -4.95 14.65 16.90
N GLU A 133 -5.78 15.37 17.65
CA GLU A 133 -5.46 15.88 18.98
C GLU A 133 -6.08 14.94 20.02
N GLU A 134 -5.37 14.73 21.14
CA GLU A 134 -5.93 13.99 22.28
C GLU A 134 -7.23 14.64 22.75
N ALA A 135 -8.22 13.82 23.04
CA ALA A 135 -9.51 14.27 23.55
C ALA A 135 -9.35 15.15 24.80
N ALA A 136 -10.04 16.29 24.84
CA ALA A 136 -10.08 17.12 26.05
C ALA A 136 -10.88 16.41 27.17
N GLU A 137 -10.68 16.80 28.43
CA GLU A 137 -11.45 16.25 29.56
C GLU A 137 -12.97 16.37 29.30
N GLY A 138 -13.63 15.22 29.15
CA GLY A 138 -15.07 15.12 28.86
C GLY A 138 -15.43 14.77 27.41
N GLU A 139 -14.45 14.66 26.51
CA GLU A 139 -14.65 14.13 25.15
C GLU A 139 -14.33 12.62 25.10
N GLU A 140 -15.19 11.83 24.43
CA GLU A 140 -15.03 10.37 24.33
C GLU A 140 -14.03 9.93 23.24
N THR A 141 -13.72 10.80 22.29
CA THR A 141 -12.92 10.44 21.11
C THR A 141 -11.95 11.55 20.72
N ASP A 142 -10.74 11.16 20.34
CA ASP A 142 -9.76 12.06 19.72
C ASP A 142 -10.35 12.84 18.54
N LYS A 143 -9.95 14.11 18.42
CA LYS A 143 -10.47 15.01 17.39
C LYS A 143 -9.53 15.03 16.19
N ALA A 144 -10.02 14.70 15.00
CA ALA A 144 -9.24 14.81 13.77
C ALA A 144 -8.97 16.29 13.43
N VAL A 145 -7.70 16.65 13.27
CA VAL A 145 -7.25 18.01 12.96
C VAL A 145 -6.82 18.19 11.51
N ALA A 146 -6.31 17.12 10.90
CA ALA A 146 -6.01 17.08 9.49
C ALA A 146 -6.11 15.65 8.98
N TRP A 147 -6.55 15.49 7.75
CA TRP A 147 -6.58 14.20 7.07
C TRP A 147 -6.52 14.40 5.57
N TRP A 148 -5.98 13.41 4.86
CA TRP A 148 -5.98 13.37 3.41
C TRP A 148 -5.87 11.93 2.93
N PHE A 149 -6.23 11.76 1.67
CA PHE A 149 -5.85 10.59 0.91
C PHE A 149 -4.66 10.95 0.04
N GLY A 150 -3.78 10.00 -0.17
CA GLY A 150 -2.73 10.10 -1.17
C GLY A 150 -2.61 8.80 -1.93
N GLY A 151 -1.97 8.88 -3.09
CA GLY A 151 -1.75 7.71 -3.90
C GLY A 151 -1.71 8.00 -5.38
N GLY A 152 -1.69 6.91 -6.13
CA GLY A 152 -1.65 6.90 -7.58
C GLY A 152 -1.33 5.50 -8.10
N SER A 153 -1.35 5.38 -9.41
CA SER A 153 -0.86 4.20 -10.09
C SER A 153 -0.14 4.63 -11.36
N ASP A 154 0.86 3.84 -11.74
CA ASP A 154 1.70 4.12 -12.90
C ASP A 154 2.10 2.82 -13.61
N LEU A 155 2.34 2.97 -14.91
CA LEU A 155 2.66 1.88 -15.82
C LEU A 155 4.08 2.08 -16.37
N VAL A 156 4.91 1.06 -16.25
CA VAL A 156 6.32 1.07 -16.67
C VAL A 156 6.54 -0.02 -17.74
N PRO A 157 6.21 0.28 -19.02
CA PRO A 157 6.41 -0.66 -20.12
C PRO A 157 7.89 -0.79 -20.50
N SER A 158 8.33 -2.01 -20.84
CA SER A 158 9.61 -2.19 -21.55
C SER A 158 9.47 -1.93 -23.05
N TYR A 159 8.33 -2.33 -23.63
CA TYR A 159 7.91 -1.98 -24.99
C TYR A 159 6.62 -1.18 -24.94
N ILE A 160 6.59 -0.04 -25.64
CA ILE A 160 5.45 0.87 -25.63
C ILE A 160 4.37 0.34 -26.57
N TYR A 161 3.18 0.15 -26.01
CA TYR A 161 1.93 -0.08 -26.75
C TYR A 161 1.00 1.09 -26.47
N GLU A 162 0.66 1.87 -27.51
CA GLU A 162 -0.21 3.05 -27.34
C GLU A 162 -1.60 2.68 -26.82
N GLU A 163 -2.11 1.50 -27.19
CA GLU A 163 -3.40 0.99 -26.72
C GLU A 163 -3.40 0.74 -25.21
N ASP A 164 -2.34 0.12 -24.67
CA ASP A 164 -2.18 -0.10 -23.23
C ASP A 164 -2.06 1.23 -22.47
N ALA A 165 -1.28 2.17 -23.01
CA ALA A 165 -1.13 3.49 -22.41
C ALA A 165 -2.47 4.24 -22.38
N ARG A 166 -3.27 4.18 -23.45
CA ARG A 166 -4.61 4.78 -23.49
C ARG A 166 -5.55 4.07 -22.52
N HIS A 167 -5.58 2.75 -22.53
CA HIS A 167 -6.43 1.95 -21.64
C HIS A 167 -6.16 2.23 -20.16
N PHE A 168 -4.89 2.40 -19.79
CA PHE A 168 -4.52 2.73 -18.41
C PHE A 168 -4.95 4.14 -17.96
N HIS A 169 -5.08 5.09 -18.89
CA HIS A 169 -5.43 6.49 -18.59
C HIS A 169 -6.91 6.85 -18.82
N THR A 170 -7.76 5.89 -19.24
CA THR A 170 -9.20 6.09 -19.44
C THR A 170 -10.01 5.79 -18.19
#